data_AF-A0AAU5XJB5-F1
#
_entry.id   AF-A0AAU5XJB5-F1
#
_cell.length_a   1.000
_cell.length_b   1.000
_cell.length_c   1.000
_cell.angle_alpha   90.00
_cell.angle_beta   90.00
_cell.angle_gamma   90.00
#
_symmetry.space_group_name_H-M   'P 1'
#
loop_
_entity.id
_entity.type
_entity.pdbx_description
1 polymer ?
#
loop_
_entity_poly.entity_id
_entity_poly.type
_entity_poly.pdbx_seq_one_letter_code
_entity_poly.pdbx_strand_id
1 'polypeptide(L)'
;MRHPLADRSFEMPLESSLQQLLASPAYRQVGPLLRSGLRETWDEEDARILCYTAEYEGTAATAVFAVPLRHYSPEEIRVALVDESTELVLHPA
;
A
#
# COMPACT_ATOMS: atom_id res chain seq x y z
N MET A 1 37.08 10.05 3.79
CA MET A 1 36.48 8.73 3.52
C MET A 1 35.11 8.70 4.17
N ARG A 2 34.04 8.65 3.36
CA ARG A 2 32.63 8.66 3.81
C ARG A 2 32.26 7.23 4.21
N HIS A 3 31.82 7.05 5.45
CA HIS A 3 31.38 5.76 5.97
C HIS A 3 30.12 5.30 5.20
N PRO A 4 30.11 4.13 4.54
CA PRO A 4 29.04 3.71 3.62
C PRO A 4 27.71 3.34 4.29
N LEU A 5 27.55 3.62 5.58
CA LEU A 5 26.32 3.39 6.37
C LEU A 5 25.95 4.60 7.24
N ALA A 6 26.52 5.78 7.00
CA ALA A 6 26.24 6.97 7.83
C ALA A 6 24.86 7.61 7.56
N ASP A 7 24.07 7.07 6.62
CA ASP A 7 22.81 7.68 6.16
C ASP A 7 21.77 6.60 5.82
N ARG A 8 21.65 5.55 6.64
CA ARG A 8 20.49 4.66 6.56
C ARG A 8 19.48 5.11 7.59
N SER A 9 18.56 5.98 7.16
CA SER A 9 17.20 6.02 7.70
C SER A 9 16.74 4.58 7.91
N PHE A 10 16.12 4.29 9.05
CA PHE A 10 15.64 2.95 9.40
C PHE A 10 14.43 2.61 8.51
N GLU A 11 14.67 2.41 7.22
CA GLU A 11 13.66 2.14 6.22
C GLU A 11 13.38 0.64 6.20
N MET A 12 12.13 0.29 6.50
CA MET A 12 11.67 -1.09 6.44
C MET A 12 11.90 -1.66 5.03
N PRO A 13 12.56 -2.84 4.89
CA PRO A 13 12.71 -3.49 3.60
C PRO A 13 11.35 -3.72 2.93
N LEU A 14 11.31 -3.64 1.59
CA LEU A 14 10.06 -3.82 0.82
C LEU A 14 9.35 -5.15 1.15
N GLU A 15 10.12 -6.23 1.32
CA GLU A 15 9.57 -7.53 1.71
C GLU A 15 8.83 -7.47 3.06
N SER A 16 9.37 -6.75 4.04
CA SER A 16 8.72 -6.54 5.34
C SER A 16 7.46 -5.68 5.22
N SER A 17 7.46 -4.65 4.36
CA SER A 17 6.24 -3.87 4.06
C SER A 17 5.15 -4.74 3.42
N LEU A 18 5.52 -5.65 2.50
CA LEU A 18 4.59 -6.58 1.88
C LEU A 18 4.05 -7.60 2.88
N GLN A 19 4.89 -8.15 3.75
CA GLN A 19 4.44 -9.06 4.82
C GLN A 19 3.46 -8.37 5.79
N GLN A 20 3.74 -7.11 6.14
CA GLN A 20 2.84 -6.30 6.97
C GLN A 20 1.50 -6.07 6.25
N LEU A 21 1.53 -5.71 4.97
CA LEU A 21 0.33 -5.55 4.14
C LEU A 21 -0.51 -6.82 4.14
N LEU A 22 0.09 -7.98 3.85
CA LEU A 22 -0.63 -9.25 3.78
C LEU A 22 -1.28 -9.66 5.11
N ALA A 23 -0.72 -9.23 6.25
CA ALA A 23 -1.28 -9.47 7.58
C ALA A 23 -2.43 -8.49 7.93
N SER A 24 -2.54 -7.36 7.22
CA SER A 24 -3.44 -6.27 7.58
C SER A 24 -4.93 -6.62 7.41
N PRO A 25 -5.82 -6.03 8.24
CA PRO A 25 -7.26 -6.06 7.98
C PRO A 25 -7.62 -5.39 6.65
N ALA A 26 -6.92 -4.31 6.29
CA ALA A 26 -7.14 -3.57 5.04
C ALA A 26 -6.97 -4.46 3.81
N TYR A 27 -5.89 -5.25 3.75
CA TYR A 27 -5.67 -6.20 2.66
C TYR A 27 -6.71 -7.31 2.65
N ARG A 28 -7.14 -7.82 3.82
CA ARG A 28 -8.22 -8.81 3.89
C ARG A 28 -9.56 -8.27 3.38
N GLN A 29 -9.84 -6.98 3.59
CA GLN A 29 -11.08 -6.35 3.14
C GLN A 29 -11.15 -6.23 1.62
N VAL A 30 -10.06 -5.78 0.97
CA VAL A 30 -10.06 -5.50 -0.48
C VAL A 30 -9.37 -6.57 -1.32
N GLY A 31 -8.70 -7.54 -0.71
CA GLY A 31 -7.97 -8.61 -1.38
C GLY A 31 -8.77 -9.33 -2.48
N PRO A 32 -10.05 -9.67 -2.27
CA PRO A 32 -10.90 -10.26 -3.31
C PRO A 32 -11.17 -9.36 -4.53
N LEU A 33 -11.00 -8.04 -4.39
CA LEU A 33 -11.21 -7.06 -5.45
C LEU A 33 -9.95 -6.86 -6.31
N LEU A 34 -8.79 -7.28 -5.82
CA LEU A 34 -7.52 -7.10 -6.53
C LEU A 34 -7.47 -8.02 -7.75
N ARG A 35 -7.19 -7.45 -8.92
CA ARG A 35 -7.16 -8.16 -10.21
C ARG A 35 -5.75 -8.44 -10.71
N SER A 36 -4.78 -7.62 -10.33
CA SER A 36 -3.39 -7.77 -10.76
C SER A 36 -2.42 -7.56 -9.58
N GLY A 37 -1.15 -7.87 -9.80
CA GLY A 37 -0.07 -7.65 -8.83
C GLY A 37 0.21 -6.16 -8.59
N LEU A 38 1.22 -5.89 -7.76
CA LEU A 38 1.66 -4.53 -7.43
C LEU A 38 2.01 -3.75 -8.72
N ARG A 39 1.31 -2.65 -8.97
CA ARG A 39 1.50 -1.78 -10.14
C ARG A 39 2.63 -0.79 -9.89
N GLU A 40 2.56 -0.07 -8.77
CA GLU A 40 3.47 1.03 -8.43
C GLU A 40 3.73 1.06 -6.92
N THR A 41 4.89 1.58 -6.54
CA THR A 41 5.25 1.83 -5.14
C THR A 41 6.19 3.02 -5.01
N TRP A 42 6.00 3.81 -3.96
CA TRP A 42 6.88 4.89 -3.53
C TRP A 42 6.78 5.08 -2.03
N ASP A 43 7.75 5.77 -1.46
CA ASP A 43 7.73 6.14 -0.04
C ASP A 43 7.26 7.59 0.09
N GLU A 44 6.35 7.85 1.02
CA GLU A 44 5.78 9.16 1.32
C GLU A 44 5.87 9.39 2.83
N GLU A 45 6.74 10.33 3.22
CA GLU A 45 7.06 10.70 4.60
C GLU A 45 7.32 9.49 5.54
N ASP A 46 6.25 8.89 6.07
CA ASP A 46 6.24 7.84 7.09
C ASP A 46 5.60 6.52 6.62
N ALA A 47 5.15 6.46 5.38
CA ALA A 47 4.48 5.31 4.81
C ALA A 47 5.03 4.94 3.44
N ARG A 48 5.06 3.64 3.14
CA ARG A 48 5.23 3.12 1.79
C ARG A 48 3.86 2.98 1.15
N ILE A 49 3.69 3.65 0.02
CA ILE A 49 2.48 3.53 -0.78
C ILE A 49 2.63 2.35 -1.74
N LEU A 50 1.60 1.51 -1.80
CA LEU A 50 1.51 0.35 -2.68
C LEU A 50 0.21 0.42 -3.48
N CYS A 51 0.31 0.47 -4.80
CA CYS A 51 -0.85 0.54 -5.70
C CYS A 51 -1.07 -0.79 -6.39
N TYR A 52 -2.28 -1.33 -6.30
CA TYR A 52 -2.71 -2.55 -6.97
C TYR A 52 -3.86 -2.25 -7.91
N THR A 53 -3.92 -2.96 -9.05
CA THR A 53 -5.13 -2.95 -9.87
C THR A 53 -6.25 -3.69 -9.15
N ALA A 54 -7.41 -3.06 -9.09
CA ALA A 54 -8.62 -3.59 -8.48
C ALA A 54 -9.82 -3.42 -9.42
N GLU A 55 -10.89 -4.14 -9.13
CA GLU A 55 -12.20 -3.93 -9.75
C GLU A 55 -13.24 -3.85 -8.63
N TYR A 56 -13.99 -2.75 -8.59
CA TYR A 56 -15.05 -2.53 -7.60
C TYR A 56 -16.38 -2.36 -8.32
N GLU A 57 -17.33 -3.26 -8.06
CA GLU A 57 -18.67 -3.27 -8.68
C GLU A 57 -18.68 -3.18 -10.22
N GLY A 58 -17.68 -3.77 -10.88
CA GLY A 58 -17.53 -3.74 -12.35
C GLY A 58 -16.80 -2.52 -12.90
N THR A 59 -16.34 -1.62 -12.02
CA THR A 59 -15.54 -0.45 -12.37
C THR A 59 -14.06 -0.71 -12.10
N ALA A 60 -13.22 -0.34 -13.07
CA ALA A 60 -11.76 -0.39 -12.92
C ALA A 60 -11.31 0.60 -11.85
N ALA A 61 -10.55 0.12 -10.87
CA ALA A 61 -10.10 0.89 -9.73
C ALA A 61 -8.64 0.59 -9.40
N THR A 62 -8.02 1.48 -8.64
CA THR A 62 -6.72 1.27 -8.02
C THR A 62 -6.91 1.16 -6.50
N ALA A 63 -6.47 0.05 -5.91
CA ALA A 63 -6.34 -0.07 -4.47
C ALA A 63 -5.00 0.53 -4.03
N VAL A 64 -5.05 1.62 -3.28
CA VAL A 64 -3.88 2.33 -2.75
C VAL A 64 -3.77 2.02 -1.27
N PHE A 65 -2.68 1.36 -0.88
CA PHE A 65 -2.38 1.05 0.52
C PHE A 65 -1.28 1.97 1.04
N ALA A 66 -1.46 2.47 2.28
CA ALA A 66 -0.41 3.17 3.01
C ALA A 66 0.14 2.25 4.12
N VAL A 67 1.39 1.82 3.98
CA VAL A 67 2.07 0.88 4.88
C VAL A 67 3.07 1.62 5.77
N PRO A 68 2.93 1.61 7.11
CA PRO A 68 3.89 2.25 8.01
C PRO A 68 5.33 1.76 7.80
N LEU A 69 6.28 2.70 7.70
CA LEU A 69 7.71 2.40 7.52
C LEU A 69 8.50 2.34 8.83
N ARG A 70 8.04 3.05 9.87
CA ARG A 70 8.79 3.24 11.12
C ARG A 70 8.63 2.09 12.12
N HIS A 71 7.57 1.31 12.00
CA HIS A 71 7.27 0.18 12.87
C HIS A 71 6.36 -0.82 12.16
N TYR A 72 6.35 -2.05 12.66
CA TYR A 72 5.48 -3.10 12.14
C TYR A 72 4.13 -3.03 12.86
N SER A 73 3.10 -2.49 12.20
CA SER A 73 1.72 -2.45 12.70
C SER A 73 0.71 -2.64 11.55
N PRO A 74 0.38 -3.90 11.23
CA PRO A 74 -0.60 -4.23 10.19
C PRO A 74 -1.97 -3.60 10.40
N GLU A 75 -2.37 -3.35 11.64
CA GLU A 75 -3.62 -2.68 12.00
C GLU A 75 -3.67 -1.18 11.65
N GLU A 76 -2.52 -0.51 11.50
CA GLU A 76 -2.44 0.90 11.09
C GLU A 76 -2.46 1.09 9.57
N ILE A 77 -2.38 0.00 8.80
CA ILE A 77 -2.44 0.04 7.34
C ILE A 77 -3.82 0.51 6.88
N ARG A 78 -3.82 1.53 6.04
CA ARG A 78 -5.03 2.10 5.44
C ARG A 78 -5.10 1.74 3.97
N VAL A 79 -6.31 1.65 3.45
CA VAL A 79 -6.58 1.43 2.02
C VAL A 79 -7.62 2.40 1.50
N ALA A 80 -7.43 2.88 0.28
CA ALA A 80 -8.43 3.58 -0.50
C ALA A 80 -8.59 2.87 -1.85
N LEU A 81 -9.84 2.77 -2.33
CA LEU A 81 -10.12 2.40 -3.71
C LEU A 81 -10.31 3.70 -4.50
N VAL A 82 -9.61 3.85 -5.61
CA VAL A 82 -9.67 5.04 -6.47
C VAL A 82 -10.17 4.61 -7.84
N ASP A 83 -11.24 5.21 -8.32
CA ASP A 83 -11.76 4.97 -9.67
C ASP A 83 -10.72 5.44 -10.72
N GLU A 84 -10.35 4.58 -11.67
CA GLU A 84 -9.31 4.93 -12.65
C GLU A 84 -9.78 5.94 -13.71
N SER A 85 -11.08 6.09 -13.92
CA SER A 85 -11.64 7.02 -14.91
C SER A 85 -11.90 8.41 -14.34
N THR A 86 -12.23 8.51 -13.05
CA THR A 86 -12.61 9.77 -12.39
C THR A 86 -11.61 10.25 -11.35
N GLU A 87 -10.63 9.41 -10.97
CA GLU A 87 -9.65 9.68 -9.92
C GLU A 87 -10.28 9.96 -8.54
N LEU A 88 -11.55 9.59 -8.36
CA LEU A 88 -12.29 9.76 -7.11
C LEU A 88 -12.15 8.54 -6.20
N VAL A 89 -12.13 8.79 -4.90
CA VAL A 89 -12.14 7.72 -3.90
C VAL A 89 -13.52 7.07 -3.87
N LEU A 90 -13.54 5.76 -4.13
CA LEU A 90 -14.71 4.91 -4.00
C LEU A 90 -14.86 4.51 -2.52
N HIS A 91 -15.97 4.93 -1.92
CA HIS A 91 -16.33 4.55 -0.57
C HIS A 91 -17.21 3.29 -0.62
N PRO A 92 -16.80 2.16 -0.02
CA PRO A 92 -17.70 1.04 0.15
C PRO A 92 -18.84 1.46 1.09
N ALA A 93 -20.08 1.25 0.65
CA ALA A 93 -21.30 1.56 1.41
C ALA A 93 -21.46 0.72 2.68
#